data_AF-A0A2K8M923-F1
#
_entry.id   AF-A0A2K8M923-F1
#
_cell.length_a   1.000
_cell.length_b   1.000
_cell.length_c   1.000
_cell.angle_alpha   90.00
_cell.angle_beta   90.00
_cell.angle_gamma   90.00
#
_symmetry.space_group_name_H-M   'P 1'
#
loop_
_entity.id
_entity.type
_entity.pdbx_description
1 polymer ?
#
loop_
_entity_poly.entity_id
_entity_poly.type
_entity_poly.pdbx_seq_one_letter_code
_entity_poly.pdbx_strand_id
1 'polypeptide(L)'
;MLILNGGGLPTLKRCRAQYRAGATHLGRLARPRHIGQLRETLDAGFKVAVDNEAFSKWDDAAYVRMIGRIELALYGRVLRQWERVAPLAAMPPQAWAAIGKTRPTALPDWHPNLLWVTVPDVPFDAHATLRKFADWAPLIPHLPLAFCVQDGAEAAGIPFEFPNLAGLFMAGSTEYKLSSEMAEICREGKRRGLLIHGGRVNTRKRIRYMLSLGVVDSIDGTAFDKYRDANLPWGLEEASATSYQLAF
;
A
#
# COMPACT_ATOMS: atom_id res chain seq x y z
N MET A 1 9.51 -6.51 -11.77
CA MET A 1 8.99 -5.29 -12.43
C MET A 1 8.73 -4.25 -11.36
N LEU A 2 9.22 -3.01 -11.50
CA LEU A 2 9.05 -1.96 -10.49
C LEU A 2 7.99 -0.95 -10.91
N ILE A 3 6.97 -0.71 -10.07
CA ILE A 3 5.92 0.29 -10.30
C ILE A 3 6.34 1.63 -9.69
N LEU A 4 6.42 2.67 -10.51
CA LEU A 4 6.54 4.06 -10.09
C LEU A 4 5.15 4.67 -9.89
N ASN A 5 4.85 5.06 -8.66
CA ASN A 5 3.58 5.73 -8.34
C ASN A 5 3.71 7.25 -8.53
N GLY A 6 2.75 7.86 -9.23
CA GLY A 6 2.69 9.33 -9.33
C GLY A 6 1.43 9.89 -9.97
N GLY A 7 0.85 10.91 -9.32
CA GLY A 7 -0.32 11.64 -9.83
C GLY A 7 -1.65 10.90 -9.74
N GLY A 8 -2.74 11.61 -10.08
CA GLY A 8 -4.09 11.06 -10.21
C GLY A 8 -4.41 10.55 -11.62
N LEU A 9 -5.59 9.94 -11.79
CA LEU A 9 -6.00 9.28 -13.04
C LEU A 9 -5.77 10.07 -14.34
N PRO A 10 -6.05 11.39 -14.42
CA PRO A 10 -5.76 12.15 -15.65
C PRO A 10 -4.28 12.16 -16.01
N THR A 11 -3.39 12.23 -15.01
CA THR A 11 -1.95 12.15 -15.25
C THR A 11 -1.55 10.74 -15.67
N LEU A 12 -2.08 9.71 -15.01
CA LEU A 12 -1.78 8.32 -15.34
C LEU A 12 -2.15 8.00 -16.80
N LYS A 13 -3.34 8.41 -17.24
CA LYS A 13 -3.79 8.21 -18.65
C LYS A 13 -2.87 8.95 -19.62
N ARG A 14 -2.54 10.21 -19.35
CA ARG A 14 -1.62 11.00 -20.19
C ARG A 14 -0.23 10.35 -20.29
N CYS A 15 0.38 10.02 -19.15
CA CYS A 15 1.70 9.42 -19.11
C CYS A 15 1.74 8.03 -19.75
N ARG A 16 0.70 7.20 -19.58
CA ARG A 16 0.60 5.89 -20.25
C ARG A 16 0.53 6.01 -21.77
N ALA A 17 -0.14 7.04 -22.29
CA ALA A 17 -0.20 7.29 -23.72
C ALA A 17 1.13 7.85 -24.28
N GLN A 18 1.86 8.62 -23.49
CA GLN A 18 3.07 9.31 -23.92
C GLN A 18 4.36 8.49 -23.76
N TYR A 19 4.46 7.66 -22.71
CA TYR A 19 5.70 6.96 -22.35
C TYR A 19 5.48 5.45 -22.43
N ARG A 20 6.32 4.74 -23.21
CA ARG A 20 6.26 3.28 -23.37
C ARG A 20 6.27 2.53 -22.03
N ALA A 21 7.15 2.92 -21.11
CA ALA A 21 7.24 2.35 -19.76
C ALA A 21 5.99 2.63 -18.91
N GLY A 22 5.19 3.65 -19.26
CA GLY A 22 3.96 4.00 -18.55
C GLY A 22 2.86 2.94 -18.64
N ALA A 23 2.93 2.01 -19.59
CA ALA A 23 1.98 0.90 -19.70
C ALA A 23 2.15 -0.16 -18.61
N THR A 24 3.38 -0.36 -18.10
CA THR A 24 3.73 -1.46 -17.20
C THR A 24 4.31 -1.00 -15.87
N HIS A 25 4.95 0.17 -15.84
CA HIS A 25 5.66 0.70 -14.66
C HIS A 25 4.96 1.88 -14.00
N LEU A 26 3.79 2.32 -14.46
CA LEU A 26 3.10 3.46 -13.85
C LEU A 26 1.94 2.99 -12.95
N GLY A 27 1.91 3.50 -11.72
CA GLY A 27 0.86 3.23 -10.74
C GLY A 27 0.41 4.47 -10.00
N ARG A 28 -0.47 4.27 -9.02
CA ARG A 28 -1.00 5.33 -8.16
C ARG A 28 -0.77 5.01 -6.69
N LEU A 29 -0.25 5.99 -5.95
CA LEU A 29 -0.34 6.01 -4.49
C LEU A 29 -1.48 6.96 -4.08
N ALA A 30 -2.64 6.40 -3.77
CA ALA A 30 -3.76 7.16 -3.22
C ALA A 30 -3.52 7.44 -1.73
N ARG A 31 -4.08 8.55 -1.25
CA ARG A 31 -3.86 9.11 0.10
C ARG A 31 -5.15 9.78 0.60
N PRO A 32 -5.35 10.03 1.90
CA PRO A 32 -6.58 10.63 2.42
C PRO A 32 -7.01 11.91 1.67
N ARG A 33 -6.06 12.81 1.38
CA ARG A 33 -6.35 14.04 0.62
C ARG A 33 -6.67 13.83 -0.86
N HIS A 34 -6.21 12.74 -1.50
CA HIS A 34 -6.27 12.53 -2.96
C HIS A 34 -6.73 11.12 -3.35
N ILE A 35 -7.78 10.58 -2.73
CA ILE A 35 -8.32 9.24 -3.05
C ILE A 35 -9.47 9.23 -4.08
N GLY A 36 -9.85 10.39 -4.63
CA GLY A 36 -10.90 10.48 -5.65
C GLY A 36 -10.61 9.64 -6.91
N GLN A 37 -11.65 9.22 -7.63
CA GLN A 37 -11.55 8.39 -8.83
C GLN A 37 -10.85 7.02 -8.61
N LEU A 38 -10.94 6.45 -7.41
CA LEU A 38 -10.27 5.20 -7.07
C LEU A 38 -10.78 4.05 -7.96
N ARG A 39 -12.10 3.88 -8.05
CA ARG A 39 -12.72 2.82 -8.86
C ARG A 39 -12.32 2.95 -10.33
N GLU A 40 -12.42 4.16 -10.88
CA GLU A 40 -12.07 4.45 -12.27
C GLU A 40 -10.57 4.27 -12.54
N THR A 41 -9.71 4.43 -11.54
CA THR A 41 -8.27 4.15 -11.67
C THR A 41 -8.02 2.64 -11.73
N LEU A 42 -8.69 1.88 -10.86
CA LEU A 42 -8.61 0.43 -10.79
C LEU A 42 -9.13 -0.21 -12.09
N ASP A 43 -10.32 0.19 -12.54
CA ASP A 43 -10.97 -0.29 -13.77
C ASP A 43 -10.16 0.09 -15.02
N ALA A 44 -9.45 1.23 -14.99
CA ALA A 44 -8.55 1.63 -16.07
C ALA A 44 -7.25 0.80 -16.14
N GLY A 45 -7.08 -0.20 -15.30
CA GLY A 45 -5.96 -1.15 -15.32
C GLY A 45 -4.71 -0.70 -14.54
N PHE A 46 -4.75 0.43 -13.85
CA PHE A 46 -3.60 0.90 -13.08
C PHE A 46 -3.51 0.20 -11.73
N LYS A 47 -2.30 -0.19 -11.34
CA LYS A 47 -2.05 -0.69 -9.98
C LYS A 47 -2.10 0.47 -8.99
N VAL A 48 -2.83 0.27 -7.89
CA VAL A 48 -3.08 1.27 -6.86
C VAL A 48 -2.67 0.75 -5.51
N ALA A 49 -1.87 1.54 -4.81
CA ALA A 49 -1.58 1.41 -3.41
C ALA A 49 -2.21 2.56 -2.63
N VAL A 50 -2.47 2.37 -1.33
CA VAL A 50 -3.06 3.41 -0.47
C VAL A 50 -2.20 3.67 0.77
N ASP A 51 -1.65 4.87 0.84
CA ASP A 51 -0.89 5.39 1.99
C ASP A 51 -1.81 6.15 2.96
N ASN A 52 -1.47 6.15 4.24
CA ASN A 52 -2.21 6.73 5.35
C ASN A 52 -1.78 8.18 5.67
N GLU A 53 -0.67 8.67 5.07
CA GLU A 53 -0.08 10.01 5.27
C GLU A 53 0.43 10.36 6.68
N ALA A 54 0.69 9.38 7.54
CA ALA A 54 1.16 9.60 8.91
C ALA A 54 2.44 10.46 8.99
N PHE A 55 3.32 10.37 7.97
CA PHE A 55 4.54 11.18 7.88
C PHE A 55 4.28 12.70 7.81
N SER A 56 3.17 13.11 7.20
CA SER A 56 2.84 14.55 7.09
C SER A 56 2.13 15.03 8.35
N LYS A 57 1.02 14.37 8.68
CA LYS A 57 0.22 14.60 9.90
C LYS A 57 -0.85 13.52 9.97
N TRP A 58 -0.80 12.70 11.01
CA TRP A 58 -1.87 11.75 11.31
C TRP A 58 -3.19 12.47 11.63
N ASP A 59 -4.30 11.99 11.06
CA ASP A 59 -5.66 12.45 11.31
C ASP A 59 -6.62 11.25 11.22
N ASP A 60 -7.15 10.83 12.37
CA ASP A 60 -8.06 9.67 12.47
C ASP A 60 -9.30 9.83 11.60
N ALA A 61 -9.87 11.03 11.55
CA ALA A 61 -11.09 11.29 10.79
C ALA A 61 -10.81 11.27 9.29
N ALA A 62 -9.64 11.74 8.85
CA ALA A 62 -9.21 11.65 7.46
C ALA A 62 -8.97 10.19 7.05
N TYR A 63 -8.35 9.39 7.91
CA TYR A 63 -8.13 7.97 7.67
C TYR A 63 -9.46 7.20 7.58
N VAL A 64 -10.39 7.41 8.52
CA VAL A 64 -11.71 6.76 8.49
C VAL A 64 -12.50 7.16 7.24
N ARG A 65 -12.47 8.44 6.83
CA ARG A 65 -13.07 8.89 5.56
C ARG A 65 -12.42 8.22 4.35
N MET A 66 -11.10 7.99 4.39
CA MET A 66 -10.38 7.28 3.34
C MET A 66 -10.87 5.83 3.23
N ILE A 67 -11.00 5.10 4.35
CA ILE A 67 -11.56 3.74 4.37
C ILE A 67 -12.96 3.71 3.76
N GLY A 68 -13.86 4.62 4.16
CA GLY A 68 -15.21 4.69 3.57
C GLY A 68 -15.20 4.94 2.06
N ARG A 69 -14.25 5.73 1.55
CA ARG A 69 -14.08 5.95 0.09
C ARG A 69 -13.53 4.73 -0.63
N ILE A 70 -12.67 3.92 0.01
CA ILE A 70 -12.23 2.63 -0.52
C ILE A 70 -13.43 1.69 -0.62
N GLU A 71 -14.22 1.58 0.44
CA GLU A 71 -15.43 0.73 0.47
C GLU A 71 -16.44 1.14 -0.60
N LEU A 72 -16.71 2.44 -0.77
CA LEU A 72 -17.56 2.94 -1.85
C LEU A 72 -17.03 2.54 -3.24
N ALA A 73 -15.71 2.61 -3.46
CA ALA A 73 -15.11 2.25 -4.73
C ALA A 73 -15.16 0.73 -5.01
N LEU A 74 -14.96 -0.10 -3.98
CA LEU A 74 -14.94 -1.56 -4.11
C LEU A 74 -16.34 -2.16 -4.14
N TYR A 75 -17.22 -1.70 -3.24
CA TYR A 75 -18.50 -2.36 -2.92
C TYR A 75 -19.73 -1.49 -3.18
N GLY A 76 -19.57 -0.25 -3.64
CA GLY A 76 -20.68 0.67 -3.92
C GLY A 76 -21.38 1.24 -2.67
N ARG A 77 -20.89 0.92 -1.47
CA ARG A 77 -21.42 1.38 -0.18
C ARG A 77 -20.35 1.37 0.91
N VAL A 78 -20.56 2.13 1.97
CA VAL A 78 -19.78 2.04 3.21
C VAL A 78 -20.26 0.82 4.02
N LEU A 79 -19.34 0.03 4.55
CA LEU A 79 -19.65 -1.17 5.32
C LEU A 79 -19.88 -0.81 6.79
N ARG A 80 -20.80 -1.53 7.45
CA ARG A 80 -20.90 -1.50 8.92
C ARG A 80 -19.73 -2.27 9.52
N GLN A 81 -19.29 -1.90 10.72
CA GLN A 81 -18.13 -2.53 11.37
C GLN A 81 -18.23 -4.06 11.43
N TRP A 82 -19.42 -4.58 11.73
CA TRP A 82 -19.64 -6.02 11.84
C TRP A 82 -19.49 -6.76 10.49
N GLU A 83 -19.75 -6.08 9.35
CA GLU A 83 -19.57 -6.67 8.01
C GLU A 83 -18.09 -6.79 7.65
N ARG A 84 -17.26 -5.86 8.15
CA ARG A 84 -15.80 -5.88 7.96
C ARG A 84 -15.15 -7.07 8.63
N VAL A 85 -15.59 -7.38 9.86
CA VAL A 85 -14.99 -8.42 10.71
C VAL A 85 -15.70 -9.76 10.61
N ALA A 86 -16.80 -9.85 9.88
CA ALA A 86 -17.56 -11.08 9.74
C ALA A 86 -16.74 -12.30 9.27
N PRO A 87 -15.73 -12.16 8.37
CA PRO A 87 -14.85 -13.28 8.02
C PRO A 87 -14.04 -13.81 9.21
N LEU A 88 -13.77 -12.99 10.22
CA LEU A 88 -13.07 -13.36 11.45
C LEU A 88 -14.02 -13.86 12.56
N ALA A 89 -15.31 -13.50 12.48
CA ALA A 89 -16.32 -13.87 13.45
C ALA A 89 -16.97 -15.22 13.09
N ALA A 90 -16.29 -16.31 13.43
CA ALA A 90 -16.82 -17.67 13.27
C ALA A 90 -17.94 -17.94 14.29
N MET A 91 -19.20 -17.69 13.90
CA MET A 91 -20.39 -18.04 14.67
C MET A 91 -21.15 -19.22 14.04
N PRO A 92 -21.74 -20.13 14.85
CA PRO A 92 -22.59 -21.20 14.34
C PRO A 92 -23.77 -20.62 13.52
N PRO A 93 -24.18 -21.25 12.40
CA PRO A 93 -25.27 -20.75 11.55
C PRO A 93 -26.58 -20.42 12.29
N GLN A 94 -26.92 -21.18 13.32
CA GLN A 94 -28.11 -21.00 14.14
C GLN A 94 -28.04 -19.77 15.08
N ALA A 95 -26.84 -19.31 15.44
CA ALA A 95 -26.67 -18.20 16.38
C ALA A 95 -27.07 -16.85 15.77
N TRP A 96 -27.01 -16.72 14.44
CA TRP A 96 -27.39 -15.50 13.72
C TRP A 96 -28.86 -15.15 13.96
N ALA A 97 -29.76 -16.12 13.76
CA ALA A 97 -31.20 -15.92 13.98
C ALA A 97 -31.49 -15.57 15.45
N ALA A 98 -30.81 -16.19 16.39
CA ALA A 98 -31.00 -15.97 17.83
C ALA A 98 -30.66 -14.54 18.29
N ILE A 99 -29.77 -13.83 17.59
CA ILE A 99 -29.42 -12.43 17.89
C ILE A 99 -30.13 -11.42 16.98
N GLY A 100 -31.14 -11.86 16.22
CA GLY A 100 -31.89 -11.00 15.31
C GLY A 100 -31.06 -10.48 14.12
N LYS A 101 -30.04 -11.23 13.69
CA LYS A 101 -29.18 -10.87 12.56
C LYS A 101 -29.17 -11.96 11.51
N THR A 102 -28.87 -11.58 10.27
CA THR A 102 -28.53 -12.54 9.21
C THR A 102 -27.01 -12.64 9.12
N ARG A 103 -26.51 -13.84 8.82
CA ARG A 103 -25.10 -14.00 8.43
C ARG A 103 -24.84 -13.06 7.25
N PRO A 104 -23.81 -12.20 7.29
CA PRO A 104 -23.52 -11.35 6.15
C PRO A 104 -23.04 -12.21 5.00
N THR A 105 -23.43 -11.84 3.79
CA THR A 105 -22.82 -12.39 2.58
C THR A 105 -21.31 -12.12 2.64
N ALA A 106 -20.50 -13.11 2.27
CA ALA A 106 -19.06 -12.90 2.10
C ALA A 106 -18.84 -11.71 1.17
N LEU A 107 -17.92 -10.82 1.56
CA LEU A 107 -17.53 -9.71 0.68
C LEU A 107 -16.89 -10.30 -0.57
N PRO A 108 -17.13 -9.72 -1.76
CA PRO A 108 -16.40 -10.12 -2.94
C PRO A 108 -14.91 -9.82 -2.75
N ASP A 109 -14.06 -10.54 -3.48
CA ASP A 109 -12.64 -10.27 -3.53
C ASP A 109 -12.38 -8.79 -3.85
N TRP A 110 -11.32 -8.24 -3.28
CA TRP A 110 -10.89 -6.90 -3.64
C TRP A 110 -10.52 -6.81 -5.12
N HIS A 111 -10.64 -5.61 -5.69
CA HIS A 111 -10.24 -5.39 -7.07
C HIS A 111 -8.76 -5.81 -7.26
N PRO A 112 -8.40 -6.62 -8.27
CA PRO A 112 -7.05 -7.19 -8.44
C PRO A 112 -5.93 -6.17 -8.75
N ASN A 113 -6.32 -4.90 -8.89
CA ASN A 113 -5.41 -3.77 -9.06
C ASN A 113 -5.23 -2.95 -7.78
N LEU A 114 -5.98 -3.23 -6.71
CA LEU A 114 -5.71 -2.69 -5.38
C LEU A 114 -4.66 -3.58 -4.74
N LEU A 115 -3.44 -3.07 -4.63
CA LEU A 115 -2.28 -3.81 -4.14
C LEU A 115 -2.32 -3.96 -2.62
N TRP A 116 -2.53 -2.86 -1.91
CA TRP A 116 -2.57 -2.81 -0.45
C TRP A 116 -3.06 -1.44 0.05
N VAL A 117 -3.45 -1.43 1.33
CA VAL A 117 -3.84 -0.26 2.12
C VAL A 117 -3.03 -0.28 3.41
N THR A 118 -2.26 0.76 3.65
CA THR A 118 -1.48 0.88 4.88
C THR A 118 -2.38 0.93 6.11
N VAL A 119 -2.06 0.08 7.08
CA VAL A 119 -2.55 0.25 8.44
C VAL A 119 -1.82 1.46 9.06
N PRO A 120 -2.45 2.24 9.96
CA PRO A 120 -1.81 3.41 10.55
C PRO A 120 -0.48 3.10 11.21
N ASP A 121 0.47 4.02 11.09
CA ASP A 121 1.82 3.88 11.63
C ASP A 121 2.28 5.14 12.37
N VAL A 122 3.44 5.05 13.02
CA VAL A 122 4.12 6.16 13.68
C VAL A 122 5.50 6.30 13.05
N PRO A 123 5.76 7.40 12.31
CA PRO A 123 7.06 7.64 11.70
C PRO A 123 8.21 7.48 12.69
N PHE A 124 9.19 6.67 12.29
CA PHE A 124 10.43 6.40 13.02
C PHE A 124 10.30 5.61 14.33
N ASP A 125 9.13 5.03 14.62
CA ASP A 125 8.91 4.25 15.84
C ASP A 125 8.22 2.92 15.51
N ALA A 126 8.99 1.84 15.45
CA ALA A 126 8.48 0.50 15.16
C ALA A 126 7.53 -0.03 16.24
N HIS A 127 7.81 0.21 17.53
CA HIS A 127 6.94 -0.27 18.60
C HIS A 127 5.59 0.45 18.61
N ALA A 128 5.57 1.77 18.41
CA ALA A 128 4.33 2.53 18.29
C ALA A 128 3.55 2.18 17.01
N THR A 129 4.26 1.85 15.93
CA THR A 129 3.66 1.34 14.70
C THR A 129 3.02 -0.03 14.89
N LEU A 130 3.68 -0.94 15.60
CA LEU A 130 3.10 -2.24 15.93
C LEU A 130 1.87 -2.11 16.85
N ARG A 131 1.90 -1.17 17.82
CA ARG A 131 0.72 -0.84 18.64
C ARG A 131 -0.45 -0.35 17.77
N LYS A 132 -0.21 0.63 16.89
CA LYS A 132 -1.24 1.08 15.95
C LYS A 132 -1.74 -0.05 15.04
N PHE A 133 -0.86 -0.94 14.59
CA PHE A 133 -1.27 -2.08 13.80
C PHE A 133 -2.25 -2.98 14.56
N ALA A 134 -1.94 -3.31 15.82
CA ALA A 134 -2.80 -4.11 16.67
C ALA A 134 -4.18 -3.45 16.91
N ASP A 135 -4.21 -2.12 17.06
CA ASP A 135 -5.46 -1.37 17.29
C ASP A 135 -6.34 -1.28 16.03
N TRP A 136 -5.72 -1.11 14.86
CA TRP A 136 -6.45 -0.73 13.63
C TRP A 136 -6.66 -1.88 12.65
N ALA A 137 -5.72 -2.83 12.53
CA ALA A 137 -5.83 -3.92 11.56
C ALA A 137 -7.11 -4.77 11.77
N PRO A 138 -7.55 -5.09 13.02
CA PRO A 138 -8.81 -5.78 13.26
C PRO A 138 -10.06 -4.98 12.86
N LEU A 139 -9.93 -3.67 12.62
CA LEU A 139 -11.06 -2.82 12.20
C LEU A 139 -11.28 -2.85 10.69
N ILE A 140 -10.24 -3.13 9.91
CA ILE A 140 -10.26 -3.15 8.44
C ILE A 140 -9.79 -4.48 7.83
N PRO A 141 -10.09 -5.66 8.41
CA PRO A 141 -9.51 -6.92 7.97
C PRO A 141 -10.04 -7.40 6.61
N HIS A 142 -11.02 -6.70 6.05
CA HIS A 142 -11.59 -6.96 4.73
C HIS A 142 -10.77 -6.35 3.58
N LEU A 143 -9.69 -5.61 3.88
CA LEU A 143 -8.83 -4.97 2.89
C LEU A 143 -7.47 -5.69 2.82
N PRO A 144 -6.74 -5.60 1.69
CA PRO A 144 -5.36 -6.05 1.61
C PRO A 144 -4.48 -5.08 2.40
N LEU A 145 -3.90 -5.52 3.51
CA LEU A 145 -3.20 -4.66 4.46
C LEU A 145 -1.73 -4.49 4.12
N ALA A 146 -1.17 -3.30 4.35
CA ALA A 146 0.26 -3.08 4.38
C ALA A 146 0.73 -2.63 5.77
N PHE A 147 1.85 -3.20 6.23
CA PHE A 147 2.54 -2.78 7.45
C PHE A 147 3.70 -1.84 7.11
N CYS A 148 3.76 -0.69 7.77
CA CYS A 148 4.89 0.24 7.63
C CYS A 148 6.07 -0.20 8.50
N VAL A 149 7.16 -0.60 7.86
CA VAL A 149 8.41 -0.97 8.55
C VAL A 149 9.14 0.32 8.94
N GLN A 150 9.19 0.60 10.24
CA GLN A 150 9.79 1.80 10.85
C GLN A 150 11.08 1.46 11.60
N ASP A 151 11.85 2.47 12.00
CA ASP A 151 13.13 2.30 12.71
C ASP A 151 12.96 1.40 13.96
N GLY A 152 13.80 0.36 14.06
CA GLY A 152 13.78 -0.64 15.14
C GLY A 152 12.84 -1.83 14.94
N ALA A 153 12.46 -2.15 13.68
CA ALA A 153 11.46 -3.18 13.40
C ALA A 153 11.88 -4.60 13.76
N GLU A 154 13.17 -4.96 13.74
CA GLU A 154 13.61 -6.28 14.19
C GLU A 154 13.29 -6.51 15.67
N ALA A 155 13.57 -5.52 16.52
CA ALA A 155 13.28 -5.59 17.94
C ALA A 155 11.77 -5.56 18.25
N ALA A 156 10.99 -4.81 17.47
CA ALA A 156 9.54 -4.76 17.63
C ALA A 156 8.83 -6.01 17.08
N GLY A 157 9.36 -6.59 16.01
CA GLY A 157 8.75 -7.66 15.22
C GLY A 157 7.85 -7.15 14.09
N ILE A 158 7.63 -8.02 13.10
CA ILE A 158 6.72 -7.81 11.98
C ILE A 158 5.53 -8.78 12.12
N PRO A 159 4.26 -8.32 11.97
CA PRO A 159 3.09 -9.17 12.14
C PRO A 159 2.82 -10.06 10.91
N PHE A 160 3.79 -10.88 10.51
CA PHE A 160 3.73 -11.70 9.28
C PHE A 160 2.52 -12.63 9.21
N GLU A 161 2.03 -13.10 10.35
CA GLU A 161 0.92 -14.05 10.45
C GLU A 161 -0.45 -13.36 10.48
N PHE A 162 -0.50 -12.02 10.40
CA PHE A 162 -1.79 -11.32 10.42
C PHE A 162 -2.57 -11.57 9.13
N PRO A 163 -3.86 -11.95 9.20
CA PRO A 163 -4.66 -12.23 8.01
C PRO A 163 -4.71 -11.04 7.06
N ASN A 164 -4.64 -11.32 5.76
CA ASN A 164 -4.69 -10.33 4.68
C ASN A 164 -3.56 -9.30 4.69
N LEU A 165 -2.45 -9.55 5.40
CA LEU A 165 -1.21 -8.81 5.16
C LEU A 165 -0.76 -9.08 3.71
N ALA A 166 -0.80 -8.05 2.89
CA ALA A 166 -0.53 -8.08 1.45
C ALA A 166 0.78 -7.38 1.08
N GLY A 167 1.32 -6.53 1.96
CA GLY A 167 2.55 -5.83 1.68
C GLY A 167 3.31 -5.26 2.89
N LEU A 168 4.56 -4.92 2.64
CA LEU A 168 5.41 -4.14 3.54
C LEU A 168 5.72 -2.79 2.88
N PHE A 169 5.51 -1.71 3.62
CA PHE A 169 5.91 -0.37 3.23
C PHE A 169 7.25 -0.07 3.92
N MET A 170 8.33 0.06 3.15
CA MET A 170 9.62 0.55 3.64
C MET A 170 9.45 2.00 4.08
N ALA A 171 9.16 2.20 5.37
CA ALA A 171 8.97 3.49 6.00
C ALA A 171 10.26 3.88 6.74
N GLY A 172 10.18 4.56 7.88
CA GLY A 172 11.36 4.89 8.69
C GLY A 172 12.21 6.04 8.15
N SER A 173 13.34 6.28 8.79
CA SER A 173 14.33 7.29 8.39
C SER A 173 14.99 6.94 7.05
N THR A 174 15.70 7.88 6.46
CA THR A 174 16.44 7.60 5.22
C THR A 174 17.58 6.60 5.47
N GLU A 175 18.25 6.73 6.62
CA GLU A 175 19.31 5.82 7.06
C GLU A 175 18.77 4.41 7.27
N TYR A 176 17.66 4.27 7.99
CA TYR A 176 17.05 2.97 8.24
C TYR A 176 16.56 2.28 6.95
N LYS A 177 16.01 3.03 5.98
CA LYS A 177 15.66 2.45 4.65
C LYS A 177 16.87 1.88 3.88
N LEU A 178 18.08 2.27 4.25
CA LEU A 178 19.33 1.84 3.63
C LEU A 178 20.06 0.77 4.47
N SER A 179 19.52 0.35 5.61
CA SER A 179 20.14 -0.63 6.50
C SER A 179 20.02 -2.06 5.95
N SER A 180 20.91 -2.94 6.43
CA SER A 180 20.81 -4.39 6.19
C SER A 180 19.53 -4.97 6.77
N GLU A 181 19.12 -4.53 7.97
CA GLU A 181 17.90 -4.95 8.65
C GLU A 181 16.66 -4.74 7.76
N MET A 182 16.48 -3.53 7.20
CA MET A 182 15.37 -3.25 6.28
C MET A 182 15.41 -4.16 5.06
N ALA A 183 16.59 -4.39 4.47
CA ALA A 183 16.73 -5.25 3.31
C ALA A 183 16.39 -6.71 3.63
N GLU A 184 16.78 -7.22 4.80
CA GLU A 184 16.47 -8.58 5.25
C GLU A 184 14.99 -8.77 5.55
N ILE A 185 14.35 -7.80 6.22
CA ILE A 185 12.89 -7.79 6.43
C ILE A 185 12.14 -7.80 5.10
N CYS A 186 12.58 -7.01 4.12
CA CYS A 186 11.95 -6.99 2.80
C CYS A 186 12.13 -8.31 2.05
N ARG A 187 13.31 -8.95 2.14
CA ARG A 187 13.54 -10.27 1.56
C ARG A 187 12.67 -11.34 2.21
N GLU A 188 12.50 -11.29 3.52
CA GLU A 188 11.59 -12.18 4.24
C GLU A 188 10.13 -11.96 3.83
N GLY A 189 9.68 -10.71 3.77
CA GLY A 189 8.35 -10.37 3.25
C GLY A 189 8.14 -10.91 1.84
N LYS A 190 9.14 -10.78 0.97
CA LYS A 190 9.09 -11.28 -0.40
C LYS A 190 9.00 -12.81 -0.47
N ARG A 191 9.76 -13.54 0.37
CA ARG A 191 9.66 -15.01 0.50
C ARG A 191 8.26 -15.46 0.93
N ARG A 192 7.55 -14.64 1.71
CA ARG A 192 6.17 -14.86 2.15
C ARG A 192 5.12 -14.41 1.13
N GLY A 193 5.52 -13.93 -0.05
CA GLY A 193 4.60 -13.48 -1.10
C GLY A 193 4.05 -12.06 -0.90
N LEU A 194 4.61 -11.27 0.04
CA LEU A 194 4.20 -9.89 0.26
C LEU A 194 4.77 -8.97 -0.84
N LEU A 195 3.99 -7.94 -1.17
CA LEU A 195 4.45 -6.84 -2.01
C LEU A 195 5.33 -5.88 -1.20
N ILE A 196 6.45 -5.44 -1.77
CA ILE A 196 7.38 -4.52 -1.10
C ILE A 196 7.27 -3.13 -1.75
N HIS A 197 7.00 -2.10 -0.94
CA HIS A 197 6.91 -0.72 -1.39
C HIS A 197 8.02 0.17 -0.80
N GLY A 198 8.77 0.86 -1.65
CA GLY A 198 9.80 1.80 -1.25
C GLY A 198 9.29 3.24 -1.13
N GLY A 199 9.17 3.73 0.10
CA GLY A 199 8.71 5.10 0.36
C GLY A 199 9.76 6.19 0.13
N ARG A 200 9.32 7.40 -0.25
CA ARG A 200 10.15 8.63 -0.36
C ARG A 200 11.37 8.47 -1.28
N VAL A 201 11.19 7.79 -2.40
CA VAL A 201 12.19 7.58 -3.45
C VAL A 201 12.11 8.75 -4.44
N ASN A 202 12.95 9.77 -4.25
CA ASN A 202 12.87 11.03 -5.04
C ASN A 202 14.03 11.23 -6.03
N THR A 203 14.98 10.30 -6.10
CA THR A 203 16.22 10.47 -6.88
C THR A 203 16.55 9.21 -7.68
N ARG A 204 17.27 9.36 -8.79
CA ARG A 204 17.81 8.23 -9.58
C ARG A 204 18.60 7.26 -8.71
N LYS A 205 19.48 7.78 -7.85
CA LYS A 205 20.27 6.97 -6.89
C LYS A 205 19.37 6.08 -6.02
N ARG A 206 18.25 6.63 -5.51
CA ARG A 206 17.30 5.86 -4.69
C ARG A 206 16.52 4.84 -5.52
N ILE A 207 16.13 5.15 -6.76
CA ILE A 207 15.47 4.17 -7.65
C ILE A 207 16.40 2.99 -7.92
N ARG A 208 17.66 3.26 -8.28
CA ARG A 208 18.68 2.23 -8.56
C ARG A 208 18.94 1.36 -7.34
N TYR A 209 19.00 1.94 -6.15
CA TYR A 209 19.08 1.18 -4.91
C TYR A 209 17.87 0.25 -4.71
N MET A 210 16.65 0.74 -4.95
CA MET A 210 15.44 -0.10 -4.83
C MET A 210 15.45 -1.26 -5.84
N LEU A 211 15.91 -1.00 -7.06
CA LEU A 211 16.10 -2.04 -8.08
C LEU A 211 17.17 -3.06 -7.67
N SER A 212 18.30 -2.62 -7.12
CA SER A 212 19.39 -3.52 -6.71
C SER A 212 19.05 -4.40 -5.52
N LEU A 213 17.98 -4.08 -4.76
CA LEU A 213 17.48 -5.00 -3.72
C LEU A 213 16.78 -6.24 -4.32
N GLY A 214 16.34 -6.19 -5.58
CA GLY A 214 15.69 -7.30 -6.29
C GLY A 214 14.31 -7.71 -5.78
N VAL A 215 13.84 -7.11 -4.68
CA VAL A 215 12.58 -7.50 -4.00
C VAL A 215 11.50 -6.41 -4.01
N VAL A 216 11.82 -5.18 -4.43
CA VAL A 216 10.89 -4.04 -4.41
C VAL A 216 9.94 -4.06 -5.60
N ASP A 217 8.63 -3.97 -5.34
CA ASP A 217 7.57 -4.05 -6.35
C ASP A 217 7.05 -2.68 -6.76
N SER A 218 7.10 -1.70 -5.86
CA SER A 218 6.64 -0.35 -6.16
C SER A 218 7.38 0.70 -5.34
N ILE A 219 7.38 1.95 -5.82
CA ILE A 219 7.98 3.10 -5.16
C ILE A 219 7.08 4.32 -5.28
N ASP A 220 7.23 5.27 -4.38
CA ASP A 220 6.63 6.60 -4.48
C ASP A 220 7.64 7.68 -4.11
N GLY A 221 7.31 8.93 -4.44
CA GLY A 221 8.04 10.07 -3.96
C GLY A 221 7.31 11.37 -4.27
N THR A 222 7.47 12.36 -3.38
CA THR A 222 6.95 13.72 -3.58
C THR A 222 7.40 14.32 -4.92
N ALA A 223 8.59 13.96 -5.41
CA ALA A 223 9.10 14.38 -6.71
C ALA A 223 8.17 13.95 -7.86
N PHE A 224 7.60 12.75 -7.79
CA PHE A 224 6.75 12.16 -8.84
C PHE A 224 5.27 12.48 -8.68
N ASP A 225 4.87 12.98 -7.51
CA ASP A 225 3.50 13.40 -7.25
C ASP A 225 3.32 14.91 -7.47
N LYS A 226 4.16 15.73 -6.83
CA LYS A 226 4.07 17.21 -6.89
C LYS A 226 4.63 17.78 -8.19
N TYR A 227 5.74 17.22 -8.68
CA TYR A 227 6.44 17.68 -9.89
C TYR A 227 6.35 16.66 -11.03
N ARG A 228 5.21 15.97 -11.11
CA ARG A 228 4.98 14.82 -11.99
C ARG A 228 5.26 15.07 -13.46
N ASP A 229 4.93 16.25 -13.98
CA ASP A 229 5.14 16.57 -15.39
C ASP A 229 6.63 16.67 -15.75
N ALA A 230 7.44 17.19 -14.83
CA ALA A 230 8.89 17.24 -14.99
C ALA A 230 9.56 15.89 -14.69
N ASN A 231 9.02 15.12 -13.73
CA ASN A 231 9.76 14.01 -13.13
C ASN A 231 9.31 12.59 -13.52
N LEU A 232 8.04 12.38 -13.86
CA LEU A 232 7.61 11.07 -14.35
C LEU A 232 8.36 10.59 -15.60
N PRO A 233 8.78 11.44 -16.56
CA PRO A 233 9.48 10.96 -17.76
C PRO A 233 10.77 10.21 -17.40
N TRP A 234 11.67 10.87 -16.66
CA TRP A 234 12.94 10.25 -16.26
C TRP A 234 12.75 9.19 -15.18
N GLY A 235 11.75 9.31 -14.32
CA GLY A 235 11.45 8.31 -13.30
C GLY A 235 11.03 6.98 -13.92
N LEU A 236 10.18 7.02 -14.95
CA LEU A 236 9.73 5.83 -15.69
C LEU A 236 10.88 5.20 -16.49
N GLU A 237 11.75 6.02 -17.08
CA GLU A 237 12.97 5.53 -17.73
C GLU A 237 13.84 4.73 -16.74
N GLU A 238 14.12 5.29 -15.56
CA GLU A 238 14.93 4.60 -14.55
C GLU A 238 14.23 3.35 -13.97
N ALA A 239 12.93 3.42 -13.68
CA ALA A 239 12.18 2.29 -13.12
C ALA A 239 12.03 1.11 -14.10
N SER A 240 12.12 1.37 -15.40
CA SER A 240 12.06 0.35 -16.46
C SER A 240 13.43 -0.18 -16.90
N ALA A 241 14.53 0.36 -16.36
CA ALA A 241 15.87 -0.06 -16.72
C ALA A 241 16.15 -1.51 -16.28
N THR A 242 16.48 -2.36 -17.25
CA THR A 242 16.79 -3.79 -17.06
C THR A 242 18.21 -4.03 -16.55
N SER A 243 19.12 -3.08 -16.71
CA SER A 243 20.55 -3.23 -16.38
C SER A 243 20.85 -3.38 -14.89
N TYR A 244 19.94 -2.98 -14.00
CA TYR A 244 20.12 -3.12 -12.55
C TYR A 244 19.56 -4.44 -11.99
N GLN A 245 18.88 -5.24 -12.82
CA GLN A 245 18.26 -6.50 -12.41
C GLN A 245 19.22 -7.70 -12.50
N LEU A 246 20.46 -7.49 -12.98
CA LEU A 246 21.45 -8.54 -13.28
C LEU A 246 22.63 -8.60 -12.30
N ALA A 247 22.56 -7.90 -11.16
CA ALA A 247 23.58 -7.97 -10.12
C ALA A 247 23.10 -8.87 -8.97
N PHE A 248 22.98 -10.17 -9.23
CA PHE A 248 22.87 -11.23 -8.22
C PHE A 248 23.72 -12.41 -8.65
#